data_AF-A0A954TUT3-F1
#
_entry.id   AF-A0A954TUT3-F1
#
_cell.length_a   1.000
_cell.length_b   1.000
_cell.length_c   1.000
_cell.angle_alpha   90.00
_cell.angle_beta   90.00
_cell.angle_gamma   90.00
#
_symmetry.space_group_name_H-M   'P 1'
#
loop_
_entity.id
_entity.type
_entity.pdbx_description
1 polymer ?
#
loop_
_entity_poly.entity_id
_entity_poly.type
_entity_poly.pdbx_seq_one_letter_code
_entity_poly.pdbx_strand_id
1 'polypeptide(L)'
;MMSVNVRKRRKTSGFTLVELLVVIAIIGILVALLLPAVQAAREAARRMSCGNNLKQLGVAMHNYHDTYKTLPYGGRASTPGGWGPSWYVNTLPFCEQQPMYDAFAWGANDGWILDQNAAYVGRITVANLGGANTGSSAILPYAVCPSSPLDPILRSGTMNLTLPSYSAINGSTADSIAVAAGVPTANSYGNICRPQATTIDGCAWNTNVMSSHGIFTSGNTHPFRDITDGTSNVLMISETSDWTFDANRTTKSDLRQGSGWGWPMGVVWNDWNTGHTPGRIGWVTCIRYPPNSDSSGLPGAQTNTDNRGNTPLNSAHPGGIQGTLADGSVRFIGETINMDILKHLAARDDGIPVGDY
;
A
#
# COMPACT_ATOMS: atom_id res chain seq x y z
N MET A 1 -9.68 72.06 52.77
CA MET A 1 -10.96 71.45 52.36
C MET A 1 -10.66 70.40 51.29
N MET A 2 -10.71 69.11 51.62
CA MET A 2 -10.37 68.02 50.70
C MET A 2 -11.59 67.09 50.64
N SER A 3 -12.30 67.11 49.51
CA SER A 3 -13.55 66.36 49.33
C SER A 3 -13.23 64.92 48.90
N VAL A 4 -13.52 63.95 49.76
CA VAL A 4 -13.39 62.52 49.47
C VAL A 4 -14.57 62.07 48.61
N ASN A 5 -14.29 61.60 47.39
CA ASN A 5 -15.30 61.16 46.45
C ASN A 5 -15.56 59.65 46.65
N VAL A 6 -16.68 59.29 47.28
CA VAL A 6 -17.05 57.89 47.56
C VAL A 6 -17.64 57.25 46.29
N ARG A 7 -16.88 56.37 45.64
CA ARG A 7 -17.37 55.57 44.50
C ARG A 7 -18.45 54.57 44.98
N LYS A 8 -19.67 54.70 44.47
CA LYS A 8 -20.78 53.76 44.66
C LYS A 8 -20.38 52.37 44.13
N ARG A 9 -20.17 51.39 45.01
CA ARG A 9 -19.95 49.99 44.60
C ARG A 9 -21.18 49.51 43.82
N ARG A 10 -21.02 49.19 42.53
CA ARG A 10 -22.01 48.42 41.77
C ARG A 10 -22.16 47.06 42.47
N LYS A 11 -23.38 46.72 42.88
CA LYS A 11 -23.69 45.35 43.32
C LYS A 11 -23.52 44.44 42.10
N THR A 12 -22.46 43.66 42.07
CA THR A 12 -22.31 42.53 41.14
C THR A 12 -23.22 41.41 41.65
N SER A 13 -24.21 41.01 40.86
CA SER A 13 -24.98 39.79 41.13
C SER A 13 -24.04 38.60 41.08
N GLY A 14 -23.92 37.85 42.18
CA GLY A 14 -23.19 36.59 42.21
C GLY A 14 -23.99 35.50 41.50
N PHE A 15 -23.31 34.64 40.73
CA PHE A 15 -23.91 33.46 40.12
C PHE A 15 -24.39 32.50 41.22
N THR A 16 -25.60 31.96 41.07
CA THR A 16 -26.10 30.89 41.94
C THR A 16 -25.49 29.55 41.53
N LEU A 17 -25.32 28.65 42.49
CA LEU A 17 -24.80 27.29 42.24
C LEU A 17 -25.65 26.56 41.19
N VAL A 18 -26.96 26.79 41.20
CA VAL A 18 -27.91 26.20 40.24
C VAL A 18 -27.66 26.69 38.82
N GLU A 19 -27.47 28.00 38.62
CA GLU A 19 -27.18 28.57 37.28
C GLU A 19 -25.88 27.98 36.69
N LEU A 20 -24.84 27.82 37.52
CA LEU A 20 -23.60 27.20 37.07
C LEU A 20 -23.81 25.73 36.71
N LEU A 21 -24.57 24.98 37.52
CA LEU A 21 -24.84 23.56 37.31
C LEU A 21 -25.64 23.30 36.02
N VAL A 22 -26.63 24.16 35.72
CA VAL A 22 -27.40 24.06 34.47
C VAL A 22 -26.52 24.30 33.25
N VAL A 23 -25.63 25.29 33.29
CA VAL A 23 -24.74 25.60 32.17
C VAL A 23 -23.78 24.45 31.88
N ILE A 24 -23.15 23.87 32.91
CA ILE A 24 -22.27 22.70 32.71
C ILE A 24 -23.05 21.48 32.22
N ALA A 25 -24.31 21.29 32.65
CA ALA A 25 -25.16 20.20 32.17
C ALA A 25 -25.49 20.36 30.67
N ILE A 26 -25.85 21.57 30.23
CA ILE A 26 -26.12 21.86 28.81
C ILE A 26 -24.85 21.68 27.97
N ILE A 27 -23.71 22.23 28.40
CA ILE A 27 -22.43 22.04 27.70
C ILE A 27 -22.07 20.56 27.63
N GLY A 28 -22.24 19.82 28.72
CA GLY A 28 -22.00 18.38 28.78
C GLY A 28 -22.84 17.61 27.76
N ILE A 29 -24.15 17.91 27.66
CA ILE A 29 -25.05 17.30 26.67
C ILE A 29 -24.64 17.67 25.25
N LEU A 30 -24.34 18.95 24.97
CA LEU A 30 -23.91 19.40 23.65
C LEU A 30 -22.61 18.72 23.21
N VAL A 31 -21.60 18.65 24.08
CA VAL A 31 -20.33 17.98 23.78
C VAL A 31 -20.54 16.48 23.58
N ALA A 32 -21.36 15.84 24.40
CA ALA A 32 -21.66 14.41 24.27
C ALA A 32 -22.31 14.07 22.91
N LEU A 33 -23.16 14.95 22.39
CA LEU A 33 -23.79 14.79 21.08
C LEU A 33 -22.85 15.17 19.91
N LEU A 34 -21.97 16.15 20.11
CA LEU A 34 -21.07 16.63 19.07
C LEU A 34 -19.82 15.75 18.87
N LEU A 35 -19.29 15.13 19.93
CA LEU A 35 -18.04 14.36 19.83
C LEU A 35 -18.12 13.18 18.85
N PRO A 36 -19.16 12.30 18.89
CA PRO A 36 -19.29 11.21 17.92
C PRO A 36 -19.46 11.74 16.50
N ALA A 37 -20.21 12.84 16.33
CA ALA A 37 -20.45 13.45 15.02
C ALA A 37 -19.17 14.04 14.42
N VAL A 38 -18.36 14.73 15.21
CA VAL A 38 -17.06 15.28 14.76
C VAL A 38 -16.08 14.16 14.39
N GLN A 39 -16.09 13.05 15.12
CA GLN A 39 -15.24 11.90 14.80
C GLN A 39 -15.67 11.23 13.49
N ALA A 40 -16.97 11.01 13.29
CA ALA A 40 -17.51 10.47 12.05
C ALA A 40 -17.19 11.37 10.84
N ALA A 41 -17.35 12.69 11.00
CA ALA A 41 -17.02 13.67 9.96
C ALA A 41 -15.52 13.67 9.61
N ARG A 42 -14.63 13.59 10.62
CA ARG A 42 -13.18 13.50 10.39
C ARG A 42 -12.81 12.23 9.65
N GLU A 43 -13.42 11.11 9.99
CA GLU A 43 -13.14 9.84 9.32
C GLU A 43 -13.65 9.82 7.88
N ALA A 44 -14.83 10.37 7.61
CA ALA A 44 -15.32 10.57 6.25
C ALA A 44 -14.35 11.43 5.42
N ALA A 45 -13.82 12.51 6.01
CA ALA A 45 -12.82 13.36 5.35
C ALA A 45 -11.51 12.65 5.04
N ARG A 46 -11.02 11.79 5.94
CA ARG A 46 -9.82 10.97 5.69
C ARG A 46 -10.06 9.92 4.61
N ARG A 47 -11.22 9.24 4.62
CA ARG A 47 -11.62 8.30 3.55
C ARG A 47 -11.67 8.97 2.18
N MET A 48 -12.26 10.17 2.11
CA MET A 48 -12.26 10.95 0.87
C MET A 48 -10.84 11.30 0.42
N SER A 49 -9.95 11.65 1.36
CA SER A 49 -8.54 11.91 1.04
C SER A 49 -7.82 10.67 0.50
N CYS A 50 -7.95 9.50 1.13
CA CYS A 50 -7.32 8.26 0.64
C CYS A 50 -7.92 7.84 -0.72
N GLY A 51 -9.24 7.99 -0.90
CA GLY A 51 -9.90 7.80 -2.20
C GLY A 51 -9.37 8.73 -3.30
N ASN A 52 -9.08 9.99 -2.97
CA ASN A 52 -8.49 10.94 -3.92
C ASN A 52 -7.03 10.60 -4.27
N ASN A 53 -6.26 10.07 -3.34
CA ASN A 53 -4.88 9.60 -3.59
C ASN A 53 -4.89 8.38 -4.54
N LEU A 54 -5.79 7.43 -4.31
CA LEU A 54 -6.05 6.32 -5.20
C LEU A 54 -6.53 6.77 -6.59
N LYS A 55 -7.41 7.78 -6.65
CA LYS A 55 -7.84 8.37 -7.92
C LYS A 55 -6.69 9.00 -8.70
N GLN A 56 -5.79 9.71 -8.02
CA GLN A 56 -4.57 10.27 -8.64
C GLN A 56 -3.67 9.17 -9.21
N LEU A 57 -3.47 8.07 -8.48
CA LEU A 57 -2.74 6.91 -8.97
C LEU A 57 -3.43 6.29 -10.20
N GLY A 58 -4.75 6.14 -10.20
CA GLY A 58 -5.53 5.69 -11.36
C GLY A 58 -5.32 6.57 -12.58
N VAL A 59 -5.42 7.89 -12.43
CA VAL A 59 -5.17 8.85 -13.52
C VAL A 59 -3.72 8.74 -14.02
N ALA A 60 -2.75 8.60 -13.12
CA ALA A 60 -1.34 8.41 -13.50
C ALA A 60 -1.14 7.14 -14.33
N MET A 61 -1.85 6.04 -14.02
CA MET A 61 -1.80 4.80 -14.82
C MET A 61 -2.37 5.00 -16.23
N HIS A 62 -3.46 5.75 -16.38
CA HIS A 62 -4.01 6.09 -17.69
C HIS A 62 -3.04 6.95 -18.51
N ASN A 63 -2.43 7.97 -17.90
CA ASN A 63 -1.44 8.81 -18.58
C ASN A 63 -0.17 8.02 -18.99
N TYR A 64 0.25 7.09 -18.14
CA TYR A 64 1.33 6.15 -18.45
C TYR A 64 0.96 5.29 -19.67
N HIS A 65 -0.24 4.70 -19.67
CA HIS A 65 -0.74 3.91 -20.79
C HIS A 65 -0.87 4.75 -22.08
N ASP A 66 -1.31 6.00 -22.00
CA ASP A 66 -1.41 6.87 -23.17
C ASP A 66 -0.06 7.12 -23.84
N THR A 67 1.00 7.21 -23.03
CA THR A 67 2.39 7.42 -23.49
C THR A 67 3.04 6.14 -23.99
N TYR A 68 2.97 5.05 -23.22
CA TYR A 68 3.72 3.82 -23.47
C TYR A 68 2.91 2.69 -24.09
N LYS A 69 1.59 2.88 -24.27
CA LYS A 69 0.64 1.88 -24.79
C LYS A 69 0.59 0.58 -24.00
N THR A 70 1.00 0.63 -22.74
CA THR A 70 0.95 -0.47 -21.78
C THR A 70 0.87 0.09 -20.36
N LEU A 71 0.36 -0.68 -19.39
CA LEU A 71 0.51 -0.37 -17.97
C LEU A 71 1.91 -0.77 -17.47
N PRO A 72 2.42 -0.13 -16.39
CA PRO A 72 3.74 -0.44 -15.88
C PRO A 72 3.78 -1.84 -15.26
N TYR A 73 4.96 -2.47 -15.29
CA TYR A 73 5.18 -3.72 -14.58
C TYR A 73 5.05 -3.50 -13.07
N GLY A 74 4.69 -4.55 -12.32
CA GLY A 74 4.63 -4.48 -10.85
C GLY A 74 6.00 -4.27 -10.20
N GLY A 75 7.00 -4.93 -10.75
CA GLY A 75 8.42 -4.66 -10.56
C GLY A 75 9.22 -5.43 -11.61
N ARG A 76 10.44 -5.00 -11.91
CA ARG A 76 11.36 -5.75 -12.80
C ARG A 76 12.70 -5.97 -12.10
N ALA A 77 13.51 -6.90 -12.57
CA ALA A 77 14.94 -6.86 -12.27
C ALA A 77 15.64 -5.90 -13.22
N SER A 78 16.71 -5.26 -12.76
CA SER A 78 17.57 -4.44 -13.65
C SER A 78 18.47 -5.31 -14.52
N THR A 79 18.91 -6.44 -13.98
CA THR A 79 19.75 -7.45 -14.64
C THR A 79 19.41 -8.83 -14.10
N PRO A 80 19.79 -9.91 -14.79
CA PRO A 80 19.94 -11.24 -14.17
C PRO A 80 20.56 -11.14 -12.76
N GLY A 81 19.84 -11.55 -11.71
CA GLY A 81 20.28 -11.46 -10.31
C GLY A 81 20.23 -10.07 -9.65
N GLY A 82 19.82 -9.03 -10.38
CA GLY A 82 19.84 -7.63 -9.93
C GLY A 82 18.49 -7.12 -9.42
N TRP A 83 18.52 -6.24 -8.41
CA TRP A 83 17.36 -5.58 -7.81
C TRP A 83 16.82 -4.45 -8.67
N GLY A 84 15.65 -4.62 -9.30
CA GLY A 84 15.09 -3.55 -10.11
C GLY A 84 13.93 -2.78 -9.48
N PRO A 85 13.48 -1.72 -10.16
CA PRO A 85 12.55 -0.75 -9.61
C PRO A 85 11.12 -1.29 -9.52
N SER A 86 10.34 -0.70 -8.62
CA SER A 86 8.90 -0.91 -8.50
C SER A 86 8.11 -0.15 -9.57
N TRP A 87 6.81 -0.44 -9.65
CA TRP A 87 5.86 0.33 -10.46
C TRP A 87 5.79 1.82 -10.06
N TYR A 88 6.10 2.18 -8.81
CA TYR A 88 6.09 3.58 -8.37
C TYR A 88 7.10 4.43 -9.15
N VAL A 89 8.30 3.89 -9.44
CA VAL A 89 9.34 4.63 -10.19
C VAL A 89 8.83 5.05 -11.57
N ASN A 90 8.14 4.15 -12.27
CA ASN A 90 7.62 4.42 -13.62
C ASN A 90 6.46 5.40 -13.65
N THR A 91 5.75 5.55 -12.53
CA THR A 91 4.58 6.44 -12.44
C THR A 91 4.93 7.85 -11.96
N LEU A 92 6.16 8.09 -11.50
CA LEU A 92 6.60 9.41 -11.02
C LEU A 92 6.33 10.56 -12.03
N PRO A 93 6.65 10.44 -13.34
CA PRO A 93 6.39 11.51 -14.30
C PRO A 93 4.91 11.89 -14.39
N PHE A 94 4.02 10.92 -14.12
CA PHE A 94 2.57 11.07 -14.24
C PHE A 94 1.90 11.45 -12.92
N CYS A 95 2.69 11.59 -11.85
CA CYS A 95 2.27 12.03 -10.52
C CYS A 95 2.92 13.37 -10.13
N GLU A 96 3.31 14.21 -11.10
CA GLU A 96 4.01 15.49 -10.89
C GLU A 96 5.34 15.34 -10.12
N GLN A 97 6.02 14.19 -10.27
CA GLN A 97 7.32 13.90 -9.66
C GLN A 97 8.45 13.78 -10.70
N GLN A 98 8.39 14.54 -11.81
CA GLN A 98 9.44 14.55 -12.83
C GLN A 98 10.86 14.78 -12.25
N PRO A 99 11.09 15.74 -11.33
CA PRO A 99 12.42 15.92 -10.75
C PRO A 99 12.94 14.70 -9.98
N MET A 100 12.04 13.95 -9.35
CA MET A 100 12.37 12.69 -8.66
C MET A 100 12.78 11.61 -9.66
N TYR A 101 12.06 11.54 -10.79
CA TYR A 101 12.35 10.59 -11.87
C TYR A 101 13.70 10.89 -12.52
N ASP A 102 14.01 12.16 -12.79
CA ASP A 102 15.29 12.57 -13.38
C ASP A 102 16.47 12.35 -12.41
N ALA A 103 16.21 12.41 -11.11
CA ALA A 103 17.19 12.09 -10.07
C ALA A 103 17.41 10.58 -9.89
N PHE A 104 16.49 9.75 -10.37
CA PHE A 104 16.61 8.30 -10.38
C PHE A 104 17.64 7.87 -11.44
N ALA A 105 18.65 7.13 -10.99
CA ALA A 105 19.76 6.68 -11.79
C ALA A 105 19.68 5.17 -12.01
N TRP A 106 19.61 4.86 -13.30
CA TRP A 106 19.41 3.54 -13.86
C TRP A 106 20.72 2.76 -13.91
N GLY A 107 20.67 1.47 -13.58
CA GLY A 107 21.86 0.62 -13.54
C GLY A 107 21.58 -0.76 -12.95
N ALA A 108 22.65 -1.53 -12.73
CA ALA A 108 22.54 -2.79 -12.01
C ALA A 108 22.16 -2.51 -10.55
N ASN A 109 21.04 -3.08 -10.09
CA ASN A 109 20.47 -2.86 -8.75
C ASN A 109 19.83 -1.47 -8.52
N ASP A 110 19.25 -0.88 -9.55
CA ASP A 110 18.55 0.42 -9.47
C ASP A 110 17.32 0.43 -8.53
N GLY A 111 16.74 -0.71 -8.18
CA GLY A 111 15.71 -0.80 -7.14
C GLY A 111 16.25 -0.89 -5.70
N TRP A 112 17.55 -1.11 -5.53
CA TRP A 112 18.16 -1.32 -4.21
C TRP A 112 18.60 -0.02 -3.56
N ILE A 113 18.38 0.11 -2.25
CA ILE A 113 18.51 1.39 -1.54
C ILE A 113 19.62 1.36 -0.46
N LEU A 114 20.10 0.17 -0.08
CA LEU A 114 20.94 -0.06 1.10
C LEU A 114 22.32 -0.67 0.73
N ASP A 115 23.33 0.12 0.42
CA ASP A 115 24.69 -0.46 0.31
C ASP A 115 25.31 -0.65 1.70
N GLN A 116 25.64 -1.90 2.06
CA GLN A 116 26.39 -2.22 3.29
C GLN A 116 27.87 -1.77 3.21
N ASN A 117 28.35 -1.35 2.05
CA ASN A 117 29.73 -0.93 1.81
C ASN A 117 29.85 0.43 1.10
N ALA A 118 29.11 1.44 1.56
CA ALA A 118 29.41 2.89 1.45
C ALA A 118 29.92 3.49 0.10
N ALA A 119 29.92 2.77 -1.01
CA ALA A 119 30.53 3.21 -2.26
C ALA A 119 29.55 3.23 -3.44
N TYR A 120 28.41 2.53 -3.35
CA TYR A 120 27.38 2.58 -4.38
C TYR A 120 25.98 2.45 -3.77
N VAL A 121 25.44 3.56 -3.28
CA VAL A 121 24.01 3.72 -3.03
C VAL A 121 23.28 3.50 -4.36
N GLY A 122 22.41 2.48 -4.45
CA GLY A 122 21.57 2.28 -5.61
C GLY A 122 20.76 3.55 -5.86
N ARG A 123 20.92 4.04 -7.08
CA ARG A 123 21.10 5.47 -7.28
C ARG A 123 19.74 6.14 -7.45
N ILE A 124 19.06 6.54 -6.38
CA ILE A 124 18.68 7.96 -6.38
C ILE A 124 19.95 8.64 -5.92
N THR A 125 20.72 9.20 -6.87
CA THR A 125 22.01 9.77 -6.50
C THR A 125 21.70 10.87 -5.51
N VAL A 126 22.16 10.73 -4.26
CA VAL A 126 21.93 11.72 -3.19
C VAL A 126 22.43 13.11 -3.66
N ALA A 127 23.41 13.14 -4.58
CA ALA A 127 23.87 14.33 -5.29
C ALA A 127 22.81 15.01 -6.21
N ASN A 128 21.91 14.25 -6.86
CA ASN A 128 20.85 14.79 -7.73
C ASN A 128 19.57 15.19 -6.98
N LEU A 129 19.36 14.71 -5.75
CA LEU A 129 18.35 15.24 -4.82
C LEU A 129 18.85 16.43 -3.98
N GLY A 130 20.03 16.98 -4.31
CA GLY A 130 20.54 18.19 -3.68
C GLY A 130 21.36 17.99 -2.41
N GLY A 131 22.04 16.85 -2.20
CA GLY A 131 23.12 16.83 -1.22
C GLY A 131 23.82 15.51 -1.06
N ALA A 132 25.14 15.49 -1.30
CA ALA A 132 26.03 14.42 -0.84
C ALA A 132 26.17 14.34 0.70
N ASN A 133 25.20 14.84 1.46
CA ASN A 133 25.21 14.92 2.91
C ASN A 133 23.90 14.35 3.47
N THR A 134 24.03 13.62 4.57
CA THR A 134 22.99 13.23 5.54
C THR A 134 21.72 14.12 5.47
N GLY A 135 20.56 13.56 5.09
CA GLY A 135 19.27 14.27 5.16
C GLY A 135 18.43 14.37 3.88
N SER A 136 18.84 13.77 2.76
CA SER A 136 18.03 13.78 1.53
C SER A 136 16.73 12.98 1.69
N SER A 137 15.60 13.56 1.28
CA SER A 137 14.27 12.97 1.46
C SER A 137 13.56 12.80 0.12
N ALA A 138 13.23 11.56 -0.25
CA ALA A 138 12.44 11.22 -1.43
C ALA A 138 11.04 10.80 -0.98
N ILE A 139 10.19 11.80 -0.78
CA ILE A 139 8.84 11.66 -0.22
C ILE A 139 7.80 11.73 -1.34
N LEU A 140 6.85 10.79 -1.32
CA LEU A 140 5.69 10.72 -2.22
C LEU A 140 4.42 10.99 -1.40
N PRO A 141 3.96 12.25 -1.26
CA PRO A 141 2.80 12.57 -0.43
C PRO A 141 1.52 11.86 -0.88
N TYR A 142 1.35 11.68 -2.19
CA TYR A 142 0.21 10.98 -2.78
C TYR A 142 0.17 9.49 -2.45
N ALA A 143 1.30 8.89 -2.06
CA ALA A 143 1.40 7.47 -1.75
C ALA A 143 1.04 7.15 -0.29
N VAL A 144 0.70 8.15 0.54
CA VAL A 144 0.39 7.97 1.96
C VAL A 144 -1.11 8.16 2.20
N CYS A 145 -1.74 7.23 2.92
CA CYS A 145 -3.13 7.39 3.37
C CYS A 145 -3.16 8.13 4.72
N PRO A 146 -3.88 9.27 4.84
CA PRO A 146 -4.00 10.01 6.11
C PRO A 146 -4.62 9.24 7.28
N SER A 147 -5.34 8.13 7.01
CA SER A 147 -5.85 7.25 8.06
C SER A 147 -4.85 6.20 8.53
N SER A 148 -3.75 5.97 7.80
CA SER A 148 -2.74 4.98 8.18
C SER A 148 -2.12 5.34 9.54
N PRO A 149 -2.13 4.42 10.52
CA PRO A 149 -1.45 4.62 11.81
C PRO A 149 0.04 4.25 11.75
N LEU A 150 0.54 3.81 10.60
CA LEU A 150 1.91 3.39 10.38
C LEU A 150 2.81 4.58 10.06
N ASP A 151 4.09 4.50 10.42
CA ASP A 151 5.08 5.53 10.07
C ASP A 151 5.23 5.60 8.53
N PRO A 152 4.95 6.75 7.89
CA PRO A 152 5.04 6.85 6.44
C PRO A 152 6.47 6.95 5.93
N ILE A 153 7.48 6.99 6.81
CA ILE A 153 8.87 7.24 6.43
C ILE A 153 9.78 6.09 6.89
N LEU A 154 10.44 5.46 5.92
CA LEU A 154 11.62 4.63 6.16
C LEU A 154 12.83 5.54 6.35
N ARG A 155 13.50 5.40 7.50
CA ARG A 155 14.75 6.10 7.81
C ARG A 155 15.89 5.11 7.59
N SER A 156 16.57 5.23 6.46
CA SER A 156 17.60 4.29 6.01
C SER A 156 18.92 5.02 5.84
N GLY A 157 19.79 4.92 6.84
CA GLY A 157 21.09 5.60 6.84
C GLY A 157 20.97 7.12 6.63
N THR A 158 21.39 7.61 5.47
CA THR A 158 21.41 9.04 5.10
C THR A 158 20.15 9.54 4.38
N MET A 159 19.16 8.68 4.11
CA MET A 159 17.97 9.02 3.35
C MET A 159 16.64 8.69 4.05
N ASN A 160 15.65 9.56 3.80
CA ASN A 160 14.26 9.33 4.18
C ASN A 160 13.45 8.98 2.93
N LEU A 161 12.73 7.86 2.98
CA LEU A 161 11.91 7.39 1.87
C LEU A 161 10.47 7.17 2.32
N THR A 162 9.52 7.45 1.44
CA THR A 162 8.13 7.05 1.71
C THR A 162 7.99 5.53 1.77
N LEU A 163 7.24 5.07 2.77
CA LEU A 163 6.62 3.76 2.84
C LEU A 163 5.16 3.89 2.39
N PRO A 164 4.85 3.60 1.12
CA PRO A 164 3.50 3.71 0.59
C PRO A 164 2.44 2.98 1.42
N SER A 165 1.25 3.56 1.42
CA SER A 165 0.02 2.97 1.95
C SER A 165 -0.70 2.09 0.94
N TYR A 166 -0.29 2.12 -0.34
CA TYR A 166 -0.98 1.44 -1.43
C TYR A 166 -0.05 0.42 -2.10
N SER A 167 -0.60 -0.73 -2.46
CA SER A 167 0.09 -1.76 -3.23
C SER A 167 -0.71 -2.11 -4.48
N ALA A 168 -0.01 -2.46 -5.55
CA ALA A 168 -0.65 -2.90 -6.77
C ALA A 168 -0.99 -4.40 -6.73
N ILE A 169 -1.97 -4.81 -7.53
CA ILE A 169 -2.49 -6.18 -7.53
C ILE A 169 -1.80 -7.01 -8.62
N ASN A 170 -1.15 -8.08 -8.17
CA ASN A 170 -0.43 -9.03 -9.01
C ASN A 170 -1.31 -10.21 -9.47
N GLY A 171 -2.50 -10.35 -8.88
CA GLY A 171 -3.48 -11.40 -9.19
C GLY A 171 -4.08 -11.99 -7.93
N SER A 172 -4.64 -13.18 -8.05
CA SER A 172 -5.19 -13.96 -6.93
C SER A 172 -4.69 -15.40 -6.96
N THR A 173 -4.83 -16.11 -5.85
CA THR A 173 -4.56 -17.55 -5.74
C THR A 173 -5.78 -18.32 -5.28
N ALA A 174 -5.91 -19.58 -5.72
CA ALA A 174 -6.89 -20.53 -5.20
C ALA A 174 -6.79 -20.70 -3.67
N ASP A 175 -7.94 -20.75 -3.00
CA ASP A 175 -8.05 -21.13 -1.58
C ASP A 175 -7.94 -22.64 -1.45
N SER A 176 -6.75 -23.12 -1.13
CA SER A 176 -6.54 -24.36 -0.37
C SER A 176 -5.06 -24.56 -0.16
N ILE A 177 -4.68 -24.48 1.12
CA ILE A 177 -3.51 -25.18 1.65
C ILE A 177 -3.76 -26.67 1.44
N ALA A 178 -3.33 -27.19 0.30
CA ALA A 178 -2.96 -28.58 0.06
C ALA A 178 -2.42 -28.71 -1.37
N VAL A 179 -1.30 -28.04 -1.67
CA VAL A 179 -0.49 -28.52 -2.79
C VAL A 179 0.61 -29.36 -2.20
N ALA A 180 0.32 -30.66 -2.17
CA ALA A 180 1.33 -31.69 -2.05
C ALA A 180 2.49 -31.33 -2.98
N ALA A 181 3.70 -31.38 -2.44
CA ALA A 181 4.91 -31.23 -3.24
C ALA A 181 4.81 -32.16 -4.46
N GLY A 182 4.98 -31.60 -5.66
CA GLY A 182 5.06 -32.41 -6.90
C GLY A 182 3.79 -32.49 -7.77
N VAL A 183 2.75 -31.68 -7.53
CA VAL A 183 1.62 -31.59 -8.48
C VAL A 183 1.74 -30.32 -9.35
N PRO A 184 2.14 -30.42 -10.62
CA PRO A 184 2.12 -29.30 -11.55
C PRO A 184 0.67 -29.00 -11.92
N THR A 185 0.17 -27.83 -11.55
CA THR A 185 -1.13 -27.35 -12.03
C THR A 185 -1.02 -25.88 -12.40
N ALA A 186 -1.08 -25.62 -13.70
CA ALA A 186 -1.76 -24.43 -14.18
C ALA A 186 -3.21 -24.55 -13.70
N ASN A 187 -3.52 -23.95 -12.54
CA ASN A 187 -4.90 -23.71 -12.15
C ASN A 187 -5.40 -22.47 -12.90
N SER A 188 -6.72 -22.24 -12.92
CA SER A 188 -7.36 -21.07 -13.54
C SER A 188 -6.90 -19.70 -13.00
N TYR A 189 -5.95 -19.68 -12.06
CA TYR A 189 -5.37 -18.50 -11.42
C TYR A 189 -3.91 -18.23 -11.84
N GLY A 190 -3.29 -19.11 -12.66
CA GLY A 190 -1.93 -18.98 -13.23
C GLY A 190 -0.86 -18.63 -12.21
N ASN A 191 -0.83 -19.40 -11.14
CA ASN A 191 0.19 -19.24 -10.12
C ASN A 191 1.59 -19.43 -10.75
N ILE A 192 2.40 -18.38 -10.80
CA ILE A 192 3.77 -18.42 -11.36
C ILE A 192 4.72 -19.15 -10.40
N CYS A 193 4.37 -19.24 -9.11
CA CYS A 193 5.30 -19.53 -8.03
C CYS A 193 4.63 -20.39 -6.92
N ARG A 194 5.19 -21.58 -6.61
CA ARG A 194 4.84 -22.41 -5.43
C ARG A 194 6.05 -22.80 -4.57
N PRO A 195 5.88 -22.99 -3.24
CA PRO A 195 6.93 -23.60 -2.41
C PRO A 195 7.13 -25.07 -2.83
N GLN A 196 8.24 -25.39 -3.51
CA GLN A 196 8.66 -26.79 -3.67
C GLN A 196 9.51 -27.21 -2.48
N ALA A 197 9.17 -28.36 -1.90
CA ALA A 197 9.74 -28.83 -0.65
C ALA A 197 11.21 -29.29 -0.73
N THR A 198 11.86 -29.34 -1.91
CA THR A 198 13.19 -29.96 -2.01
C THR A 198 14.17 -29.38 -3.03
N THR A 199 13.84 -28.34 -3.80
CA THR A 199 14.82 -27.68 -4.68
C THR A 199 14.50 -26.20 -4.84
N ILE A 200 15.56 -25.40 -4.86
CA ILE A 200 15.58 -23.94 -4.85
C ILE A 200 15.01 -23.43 -6.18
N ASP A 201 13.70 -23.34 -6.29
CA ASP A 201 13.02 -22.65 -7.39
C ASP A 201 12.13 -21.52 -6.82
N GLY A 202 12.87 -20.45 -6.47
CA GLY A 202 12.60 -19.00 -6.41
C GLY A 202 11.26 -18.42 -5.92
N CYS A 203 10.33 -19.20 -5.39
CA CYS A 203 9.34 -18.74 -4.40
C CYS A 203 9.92 -18.85 -2.98
N ALA A 204 11.22 -19.13 -2.92
CA ALA A 204 11.85 -20.05 -1.98
C ALA A 204 12.16 -19.45 -0.59
N TRP A 205 11.49 -18.37 -0.23
CA TRP A 205 11.67 -17.74 1.08
C TRP A 205 10.43 -17.74 1.93
N ASN A 206 9.50 -18.71 1.79
CA ASN A 206 8.30 -18.96 2.62
C ASN A 206 7.12 -19.40 1.72
N THR A 207 5.96 -19.55 2.34
CA THR A 207 4.68 -20.00 1.78
C THR A 207 4.00 -19.02 0.80
N ASN A 208 4.76 -18.15 0.12
CA ASN A 208 4.27 -17.18 -0.86
C ASN A 208 3.69 -17.83 -2.12
N VAL A 209 2.70 -17.14 -2.69
CA VAL A 209 2.09 -17.46 -3.99
C VAL A 209 1.93 -16.18 -4.81
N MET A 210 2.41 -16.19 -6.04
CA MET A 210 2.24 -15.10 -7.00
C MET A 210 1.46 -15.59 -8.22
N SER A 211 0.75 -14.69 -8.89
CA SER A 211 -0.11 -14.98 -10.03
C SER A 211 0.38 -14.24 -11.28
N SER A 212 0.09 -14.80 -12.46
CA SER A 212 0.29 -14.15 -13.75
C SER A 212 -0.97 -13.48 -14.28
N HIS A 213 -2.10 -13.56 -13.58
CA HIS A 213 -3.39 -13.10 -14.09
C HIS A 213 -3.73 -11.67 -13.67
N GLY A 214 -3.01 -11.05 -12.73
CA GLY A 214 -3.21 -9.64 -12.41
C GLY A 214 -2.62 -8.70 -13.45
N ILE A 215 -2.80 -7.40 -13.22
CA ILE A 215 -2.27 -6.34 -14.08
C ILE A 215 -0.79 -6.06 -13.76
N PHE A 216 -0.41 -6.05 -12.49
CA PHE A 216 0.94 -5.67 -12.06
C PHE A 216 1.81 -6.90 -11.84
N THR A 217 2.05 -7.64 -12.92
CA THR A 217 2.93 -8.80 -12.90
C THR A 217 4.41 -8.39 -12.85
N SER A 218 5.24 -9.25 -12.24
CA SER A 218 6.68 -9.05 -12.22
C SER A 218 7.27 -9.28 -13.62
N GLY A 219 8.08 -8.34 -14.10
CA GLY A 219 8.80 -8.43 -15.38
C GLY A 219 7.97 -8.25 -16.65
N ASN A 220 6.65 -8.42 -16.59
CA ASN A 220 5.76 -8.24 -17.74
C ASN A 220 4.87 -7.00 -17.58
N THR A 221 4.53 -6.40 -18.71
CA THR A 221 3.67 -5.23 -18.84
C THR A 221 2.42 -5.60 -19.64
N HIS A 222 1.25 -5.09 -19.25
CA HIS A 222 -0.03 -5.43 -19.88
C HIS A 222 -0.75 -4.17 -20.37
N PRO A 223 -1.07 -4.02 -21.67
CA PRO A 223 -1.97 -2.98 -22.16
C PRO A 223 -3.42 -3.16 -21.70
N PHE A 224 -4.23 -2.08 -21.74
CA PHE A 224 -5.65 -2.17 -21.38
C PHE A 224 -6.45 -3.18 -22.22
N ARG A 225 -6.01 -3.49 -23.44
CA ARG A 225 -6.63 -4.52 -24.28
C ARG A 225 -6.54 -5.93 -23.69
N ASP A 226 -5.58 -6.18 -22.79
CA ASP A 226 -5.38 -7.48 -22.16
C ASP A 226 -6.34 -7.67 -20.96
N ILE A 227 -7.14 -6.66 -20.63
CA ILE A 227 -8.16 -6.69 -19.57
C ILE A 227 -9.50 -7.10 -20.21
N THR A 228 -9.64 -8.39 -20.52
CA THR A 228 -10.83 -8.90 -21.24
C THR A 228 -12.08 -8.95 -20.37
N ASP A 229 -11.93 -8.95 -19.05
CA ASP A 229 -13.05 -9.02 -18.10
C ASP A 229 -13.71 -7.65 -17.83
N GLY A 230 -13.18 -6.60 -18.47
CA GLY A 230 -13.66 -5.23 -18.40
C GLY A 230 -12.89 -4.39 -17.38
N THR A 231 -12.51 -3.17 -17.78
CA THR A 231 -11.68 -2.28 -16.95
C THR A 231 -12.37 -1.86 -15.64
N SER A 232 -13.70 -1.86 -15.60
CA SER A 232 -14.48 -1.60 -14.38
C SER A 232 -14.54 -2.78 -13.40
N ASN A 233 -14.00 -3.94 -13.76
CA ASN A 233 -14.13 -5.18 -13.00
C ASN A 233 -12.78 -5.74 -12.55
N VAL A 234 -11.70 -4.96 -12.73
CA VAL A 234 -10.35 -5.41 -12.39
C VAL A 234 -9.68 -4.40 -11.47
N LEU A 235 -9.32 -4.85 -10.28
CA LEU A 235 -8.64 -4.09 -9.24
C LEU A 235 -7.16 -3.92 -9.59
N MET A 236 -6.73 -2.67 -9.71
CA MET A 236 -5.34 -2.31 -10.01
C MET A 236 -4.51 -2.10 -8.74
N ILE A 237 -5.01 -1.25 -7.84
CA ILE A 237 -4.26 -0.74 -6.67
C ILE A 237 -5.20 -0.70 -5.49
N SER A 238 -4.70 -1.08 -4.32
CA SER A 238 -5.49 -1.07 -3.09
C SER A 238 -4.67 -0.63 -1.89
N GLU A 239 -5.37 -0.17 -0.86
CA GLU A 239 -4.80 0.06 0.47
C GLU A 239 -4.20 -1.21 1.07
N THR A 240 -3.03 -1.04 1.67
CA THR A 240 -2.28 -2.06 2.40
C THR A 240 -1.62 -1.47 3.65
N SER A 241 -2.25 -0.51 4.33
CA SER A 241 -1.68 0.14 5.51
C SER A 241 -2.61 0.17 6.71
N ASP A 242 -2.45 -0.83 7.58
CA ASP A 242 -2.85 -0.80 8.98
C ASP A 242 -1.95 -1.73 9.81
N TRP A 243 -2.02 -1.60 11.13
CA TRP A 243 -1.40 -2.54 12.05
C TRP A 243 -2.03 -3.92 11.91
N THR A 244 -1.17 -4.92 11.91
CA THR A 244 -1.57 -6.33 11.91
C THR A 244 -1.19 -6.95 13.24
N PHE A 245 -1.98 -7.94 13.67
CA PHE A 245 -1.84 -8.51 15.00
C PHE A 245 -1.53 -10.01 14.94
N ASP A 246 -0.74 -10.50 15.91
CA ASP A 246 -0.57 -11.95 16.05
C ASP A 246 -1.91 -12.61 16.46
N ALA A 247 -1.97 -13.94 16.40
CA ALA A 247 -3.19 -14.68 16.72
C ALA A 247 -3.77 -14.36 18.13
N ASN A 248 -2.92 -13.93 19.07
CA ASN A 248 -3.31 -13.57 20.44
C ASN A 248 -3.58 -12.06 20.60
N ARG A 249 -3.44 -11.28 19.53
CA ARG A 249 -3.51 -9.82 19.49
C ARG A 249 -2.59 -9.10 20.46
N THR A 250 -1.46 -9.73 20.79
CA THR A 250 -0.45 -9.21 21.72
C THR A 250 0.60 -8.35 21.04
N THR A 251 1.02 -8.73 19.83
CA THR A 251 2.08 -8.07 19.08
C THR A 251 1.50 -7.35 17.88
N LYS A 252 1.85 -6.07 17.71
CA LYS A 252 1.56 -5.29 16.50
C LYS A 252 2.73 -5.34 15.53
N SER A 253 2.46 -5.56 14.25
CA SER A 253 3.47 -5.62 13.20
C SER A 253 3.09 -4.75 12.00
N ASP A 254 4.08 -4.06 11.42
CA ASP A 254 3.96 -3.38 10.12
C ASP A 254 4.32 -4.38 9.02
N LEU A 255 3.26 -4.93 8.41
CA LEU A 255 3.35 -5.96 7.38
C LEU A 255 3.12 -5.42 5.96
N ARG A 256 3.18 -4.09 5.76
CA ARG A 256 3.20 -3.46 4.44
C ARG A 256 4.21 -4.15 3.52
N GLN A 257 3.84 -4.28 2.25
CA GLN A 257 4.74 -4.75 1.21
C GLN A 257 5.95 -3.82 1.14
N GLY A 258 7.16 -4.36 1.09
CA GLY A 258 8.36 -3.53 0.94
C GLY A 258 8.70 -2.60 2.11
N SER A 259 8.11 -2.81 3.31
CA SER A 259 8.32 -1.92 4.48
C SER A 259 9.77 -1.80 4.96
N GLY A 260 10.65 -2.72 4.56
CA GLY A 260 12.08 -2.66 4.84
C GLY A 260 12.94 -1.86 3.86
N TRP A 261 12.40 -1.47 2.69
CA TRP A 261 13.21 -0.92 1.60
C TRP A 261 12.72 0.40 1.01
N GLY A 262 11.43 0.75 1.15
CA GLY A 262 10.91 2.00 0.58
C GLY A 262 10.37 1.85 -0.84
N TRP A 263 9.65 2.87 -1.28
CA TRP A 263 8.88 2.87 -2.54
C TRP A 263 9.64 2.46 -3.82
N PRO A 264 10.96 2.70 -4.02
CA PRO A 264 11.63 2.33 -5.28
C PRO A 264 11.86 0.83 -5.43
N MET A 265 11.85 0.05 -4.35
CA MET A 265 12.16 -1.39 -4.38
C MET A 265 11.09 -2.19 -5.14
N GLY A 266 11.47 -2.78 -6.27
CA GLY A 266 10.62 -3.67 -7.05
C GLY A 266 10.90 -5.14 -6.77
N VAL A 267 11.46 -5.84 -7.74
CA VAL A 267 11.72 -7.28 -7.66
C VAL A 267 13.16 -7.61 -8.01
N VAL A 268 13.61 -8.79 -7.56
CA VAL A 268 14.82 -9.43 -8.07
C VAL A 268 14.44 -10.67 -8.88
N TRP A 269 15.08 -10.85 -10.03
CA TRP A 269 15.03 -12.09 -10.81
C TRP A 269 16.30 -12.86 -10.48
N ASN A 270 16.19 -14.02 -9.86
CA ASN A 270 17.33 -14.89 -9.58
C ASN A 270 17.69 -15.67 -10.85
N ASP A 271 18.69 -15.21 -11.57
CA ASP A 271 19.18 -15.94 -12.74
C ASP A 271 20.38 -16.80 -12.32
N TRP A 272 20.24 -18.12 -12.42
CA TRP A 272 21.02 -18.97 -13.34
C TRP A 272 20.69 -20.47 -13.15
N ASN A 273 20.23 -21.10 -14.25
CA ASN A 273 20.08 -22.54 -14.54
C ASN A 273 18.72 -23.29 -14.41
N THR A 274 17.65 -22.79 -13.79
CA THR A 274 16.47 -23.68 -13.56
C THR A 274 15.09 -23.16 -13.97
N GLY A 275 14.95 -21.91 -14.40
CA GLY A 275 13.65 -21.40 -14.86
C GLY A 275 12.76 -20.90 -13.72
N HIS A 276 12.83 -19.58 -13.54
CA HIS A 276 11.77 -18.64 -13.14
C HIS A 276 11.18 -18.77 -11.74
N THR A 277 11.41 -17.76 -10.87
CA THR A 277 10.44 -17.20 -9.89
C THR A 277 11.05 -16.01 -9.11
N PRO A 278 10.38 -14.84 -8.97
CA PRO A 278 10.91 -13.68 -8.24
C PRO A 278 11.16 -13.94 -6.75
N GLY A 279 12.40 -13.75 -6.29
CA GLY A 279 12.82 -14.08 -4.92
C GLY A 279 12.30 -13.12 -3.84
N ARG A 280 11.97 -11.87 -4.20
CA ARG A 280 11.32 -10.85 -3.37
C ARG A 280 10.47 -9.95 -4.24
N ILE A 281 9.35 -9.48 -3.69
CA ILE A 281 8.48 -8.52 -4.36
C ILE A 281 8.16 -7.32 -3.48
N GLY A 282 8.36 -6.12 -4.02
CA GLY A 282 8.02 -4.85 -3.40
C GLY A 282 6.77 -4.24 -4.01
N TRP A 283 5.91 -3.70 -3.14
CA TRP A 283 4.73 -2.88 -3.48
C TRP A 283 3.69 -3.54 -4.41
N VAL A 284 3.73 -4.87 -4.52
CA VAL A 284 2.72 -5.67 -5.20
C VAL A 284 2.26 -6.80 -4.28
N THR A 285 1.00 -7.18 -4.38
CA THR A 285 0.44 -8.28 -3.59
C THR A 285 -0.48 -9.16 -4.42
N CYS A 286 -0.52 -10.44 -4.09
CA CYS A 286 -1.44 -11.42 -4.65
C CYS A 286 -2.53 -11.73 -3.63
N ILE A 287 -3.79 -11.58 -4.04
CA ILE A 287 -4.97 -11.78 -3.20
C ILE A 287 -5.06 -13.24 -2.80
N ARG A 288 -4.92 -13.47 -1.49
CA ARG A 288 -5.07 -14.78 -0.85
C ARG A 288 -6.02 -14.75 0.34
N TYR A 289 -6.20 -13.58 0.95
CA TYR A 289 -6.89 -13.42 2.23
C TYR A 289 -7.94 -12.31 2.15
N PRO A 290 -9.01 -12.38 2.98
CA PRO A 290 -9.96 -11.29 3.10
C PRO A 290 -9.30 -9.96 3.47
N PRO A 291 -9.92 -8.81 3.10
CA PRO A 291 -9.45 -7.52 3.57
C PRO A 291 -9.40 -7.45 5.10
N ASN A 292 -8.46 -6.67 5.63
CA ASN A 292 -8.23 -6.48 7.07
C ASN A 292 -7.91 -7.78 7.85
N SER A 293 -7.47 -8.84 7.16
CA SER A 293 -6.99 -10.06 7.84
C SER A 293 -5.70 -9.79 8.62
N ASP A 294 -5.64 -10.29 9.85
CA ASP A 294 -4.43 -10.26 10.67
C ASP A 294 -3.32 -11.11 10.01
N SER A 295 -2.26 -10.46 9.52
CA SER A 295 -1.26 -11.12 8.68
C SER A 295 -0.10 -11.78 9.43
N SER A 296 0.08 -11.50 10.73
CA SER A 296 1.12 -12.13 11.54
C SER A 296 0.79 -13.59 11.81
N GLY A 297 1.37 -14.45 10.97
CA GLY A 297 1.14 -15.90 11.01
C GLY A 297 0.50 -16.43 9.73
N LEU A 298 0.01 -15.58 8.84
CA LEU A 298 -0.57 -16.03 7.57
C LEU A 298 0.51 -16.44 6.57
N PRO A 299 0.39 -17.65 5.98
CA PRO A 299 1.28 -18.09 4.93
C PRO A 299 1.49 -17.07 3.79
N GLY A 300 2.72 -16.65 3.55
CA GLY A 300 3.07 -15.64 2.54
C GLY A 300 2.82 -14.18 2.95
N ALA A 301 2.42 -13.92 4.20
CA ALA A 301 2.31 -12.58 4.78
C ALA A 301 3.11 -12.42 6.08
N GLN A 302 3.85 -13.46 6.50
CA GLN A 302 4.51 -13.56 7.80
C GLN A 302 5.66 -12.57 8.01
N THR A 303 5.93 -12.31 9.30
CA THR A 303 6.85 -11.31 9.85
C THR A 303 8.34 -11.57 9.61
N ASN A 304 8.73 -12.79 9.25
CA ASN A 304 10.13 -13.25 9.36
C ASN A 304 10.91 -13.30 8.05
N THR A 305 10.33 -12.88 6.94
CA THR A 305 10.90 -13.15 5.62
C THR A 305 10.65 -11.99 4.69
N ASP A 306 11.71 -11.58 4.02
CA ASP A 306 11.81 -10.44 3.11
C ASP A 306 10.96 -10.57 1.82
N ASN A 307 9.95 -11.44 1.84
CA ASN A 307 9.14 -11.82 0.72
C ASN A 307 7.70 -11.96 1.24
N ARG A 308 6.88 -10.93 1.13
CA ARG A 308 5.51 -10.93 1.70
C ARG A 308 4.45 -10.96 0.63
N GLY A 309 4.62 -11.70 -0.46
CA GLY A 309 3.79 -11.60 -1.66
C GLY A 309 2.28 -11.83 -1.50
N ASN A 310 1.82 -12.24 -0.31
CA ASN A 310 0.40 -12.36 0.03
C ASN A 310 -0.02 -11.51 1.24
N THR A 311 0.65 -10.38 1.54
CA THR A 311 0.12 -9.41 2.53
C THR A 311 -1.33 -9.07 2.19
N PRO A 312 -2.29 -9.32 3.11
CA PRO A 312 -3.68 -8.97 2.92
C PRO A 312 -3.83 -7.49 2.61
N LEU A 313 -4.85 -7.16 1.82
CA LEU A 313 -5.27 -5.78 1.69
C LEU A 313 -5.80 -5.30 3.05
N ASN A 314 -5.37 -4.13 3.51
CA ASN A 314 -5.82 -3.61 4.80
C ASN A 314 -5.81 -2.08 4.86
N SER A 315 -6.71 -1.55 5.67
CA SER A 315 -6.81 -0.12 5.94
C SER A 315 -7.32 0.12 7.36
N ALA A 316 -7.00 1.30 7.91
CA ALA A 316 -7.56 1.76 9.17
C ALA A 316 -8.99 2.32 9.03
N HIS A 317 -9.57 2.28 7.83
CA HIS A 317 -10.95 2.70 7.62
C HIS A 317 -11.92 1.63 8.15
N PRO A 318 -12.91 2.01 8.97
CA PRO A 318 -13.90 1.05 9.47
C PRO A 318 -14.63 0.30 8.33
N GLY A 319 -14.56 -1.03 8.36
CA GLY A 319 -15.38 -1.95 7.57
C GLY A 319 -14.81 -2.39 6.22
N GLY A 320 -13.58 -1.99 5.85
CA GLY A 320 -13.03 -2.38 4.56
C GLY A 320 -11.81 -1.57 4.12
N ILE A 321 -11.61 -1.51 2.80
CA ILE A 321 -10.47 -0.88 2.13
C ILE A 321 -10.96 -0.07 0.92
N GLN A 322 -10.17 0.90 0.50
CA GLN A 322 -10.35 1.57 -0.78
C GLN A 322 -9.48 0.92 -1.85
N GLY A 323 -10.04 0.73 -3.05
CA GLY A 323 -9.36 0.17 -4.21
C GLY A 323 -9.66 0.95 -5.49
N THR A 324 -8.66 1.06 -6.37
CA THR A 324 -8.81 1.64 -7.71
C THR A 324 -8.90 0.53 -8.74
N LEU A 325 -9.93 0.59 -9.59
CA LEU A 325 -10.13 -0.32 -10.70
C LEU A 325 -9.38 0.14 -11.96
N ALA A 326 -9.29 -0.73 -12.97
CA ALA A 326 -8.58 -0.47 -14.21
C ALA A 326 -9.17 0.66 -15.06
N ASP A 327 -10.42 1.04 -14.84
CA ASP A 327 -11.05 2.25 -15.42
C ASP A 327 -10.73 3.55 -14.65
N GLY A 328 -9.92 3.44 -13.59
CA GLY A 328 -9.56 4.54 -12.71
C GLY A 328 -10.66 4.96 -11.74
N SER A 329 -11.78 4.24 -11.65
CA SER A 329 -12.78 4.44 -10.60
C SER A 329 -12.27 3.91 -9.26
N VAL A 330 -12.70 4.54 -8.16
CA VAL A 330 -12.33 4.12 -6.80
C VAL A 330 -13.56 3.58 -6.12
N ARG A 331 -13.46 2.38 -5.55
CA ARG A 331 -14.54 1.70 -4.83
C ARG A 331 -14.11 1.32 -3.43
N PHE A 332 -15.08 1.37 -2.51
CA PHE A 332 -14.93 0.79 -1.20
C PHE A 332 -15.22 -0.71 -1.28
N ILE A 333 -14.30 -1.52 -0.80
CA ILE A 333 -14.40 -2.98 -0.77
C ILE A 333 -14.58 -3.38 0.70
N GLY A 334 -15.74 -3.95 1.02
CA GLY A 334 -16.05 -4.38 2.38
C GLY A 334 -15.17 -5.54 2.83
N GLU A 335 -14.81 -5.57 4.11
CA GLU A 335 -14.04 -6.68 4.70
C GLU A 335 -14.81 -8.02 4.70
N THR A 336 -16.12 -7.96 4.55
CA THR A 336 -17.02 -9.11 4.42
C THR A 336 -17.26 -9.54 2.97
N ILE A 337 -16.53 -9.00 2.00
CA ILE A 337 -16.67 -9.37 0.58
C ILE A 337 -16.49 -10.88 0.39
N ASN A 338 -17.26 -11.47 -0.52
CA ASN A 338 -17.05 -12.85 -0.90
C ASN A 338 -15.65 -13.00 -1.52
N MET A 339 -14.86 -13.95 -1.00
CA MET A 339 -13.49 -14.15 -1.46
C MET A 339 -13.38 -14.51 -2.94
N ASP A 340 -14.36 -15.21 -3.51
CA ASP A 340 -14.35 -15.55 -4.94
C ASP A 340 -14.51 -14.28 -5.77
N ILE A 341 -15.44 -13.39 -5.39
CA ILE A 341 -15.60 -12.05 -6.00
C ILE A 341 -14.28 -11.27 -5.94
N LEU A 342 -13.65 -11.20 -4.77
CA LEU A 342 -12.39 -10.46 -4.62
C LEU A 342 -11.25 -11.07 -5.45
N LYS A 343 -11.21 -12.39 -5.60
CA LYS A 343 -10.20 -13.08 -6.43
C LYS A 343 -10.41 -12.83 -7.92
N HIS A 344 -11.66 -12.81 -8.39
CA HIS A 344 -12.01 -12.46 -9.76
C HIS A 344 -11.66 -11.00 -10.07
N LEU A 345 -11.91 -10.08 -9.12
CA LEU A 345 -11.46 -8.69 -9.26
C LEU A 345 -9.94 -8.56 -9.44
N ALA A 346 -9.16 -9.52 -8.97
CA ALA A 346 -7.70 -9.47 -9.12
C ALA A 346 -7.19 -10.05 -10.45
N ALA A 347 -8.02 -10.74 -11.21
CA ALA A 347 -7.67 -11.28 -12.52
C ALA A 347 -8.08 -10.31 -13.63
N ARG A 348 -7.27 -10.22 -14.69
CA ARG A 348 -7.57 -9.36 -15.85
C ARG A 348 -8.33 -10.08 -16.96
N ASP A 349 -8.15 -11.41 -17.05
CA ASP A 349 -8.47 -12.26 -18.20
C ASP A 349 -8.98 -13.66 -17.83
N ASP A 350 -9.68 -13.81 -16.69
CA ASP A 350 -10.28 -15.08 -16.27
C ASP A 350 -11.63 -15.40 -16.94
N GLY A 351 -12.21 -14.44 -17.67
CA GLY A 351 -13.48 -14.59 -18.37
C GLY A 351 -14.71 -14.45 -17.46
N ILE A 352 -14.53 -13.99 -16.21
CA ILE A 352 -15.58 -13.88 -15.20
C ILE A 352 -15.69 -12.41 -14.73
N PRO A 353 -16.34 -11.54 -15.53
CA PRO A 353 -16.65 -10.17 -15.12
C PRO A 353 -17.44 -10.13 -13.80
N VAL A 354 -16.96 -9.34 -12.86
CA VAL A 354 -17.60 -9.16 -11.56
C VAL A 354 -18.65 -8.05 -11.63
N GLY A 355 -19.85 -8.28 -11.09
CA GLY A 355 -20.94 -7.30 -11.02
C GLY A 355 -20.81 -6.30 -9.86
N ASP A 356 -21.95 -5.79 -9.36
CA ASP A 356 -21.98 -4.97 -8.14
C ASP A 356 -21.86 -5.86 -6.88
N TYR A 357 -21.06 -5.43 -5.89
CA TYR A 357 -20.73 -6.18 -4.67
C TYR A 357 -20.55 -5.30 -3.43
#